data_AF-H0H159-F1
#
_entry.id   AF-H0H159-F1
#
_cell.length_a   1.000
_cell.length_b   1.000
_cell.length_c   1.000
_cell.angle_alpha   90.00
_cell.angle_beta   90.00
_cell.angle_gamma   90.00
#
_symmetry.space_group_name_H-M   'P 1'
#
loop_
_entity.id
_entity.type
_entity.pdbx_description
1 polymer ?
#
loop_
_entity_poly.entity_id
_entity_poly.type
_entity_poly.pdbx_seq_one_letter_code
_entity_poly.pdbx_strand_id
1 'polypeptide(L)'
;MVFAMKAQQIRPIIVGPGLIDREKWDRARPEEVALGHLRTNKNFAIYSDALAKLASEEKVPFVNLNKAFREKSGDSWKKLLTDGLHFSGEGYEVFHDELMKAIKAFYPQYHPQNMEYKLKDWRDVLDDGSNIML
;
A
#
# COMPACT_ATOMS: atom_id res chain seq x y z
N MET A 1 -5.13 -0.49 16.25
CA MET A 1 -4.20 -1.38 15.53
C MET A 1 -2.75 -0.97 15.73
N VAL A 2 -2.36 0.28 15.42
CA VAL A 2 -0.98 0.79 15.56
C VAL A 2 -0.38 0.52 16.95
N PHE A 3 -1.09 0.85 18.03
CA PHE A 3 -0.63 0.60 19.40
C PHE A 3 -0.30 -0.88 19.66
N ALA A 4 -1.21 -1.79 19.28
CA ALA A 4 -1.00 -3.22 19.47
C ALA A 4 0.19 -3.76 18.65
N MET A 5 0.38 -3.27 17.42
CA MET A 5 1.54 -3.62 16.60
C MET A 5 2.85 -3.14 17.25
N LYS A 6 2.90 -1.90 17.74
CA LYS A 6 4.06 -1.35 18.44
C LYS A 6 4.39 -2.13 19.72
N ALA A 7 3.37 -2.55 20.47
CA ALA A 7 3.55 -3.40 21.65
C ALA A 7 4.20 -4.75 21.34
N GLN A 8 4.09 -5.22 20.08
CA GLN A 8 4.74 -6.42 19.56
C GLN A 8 6.00 -6.11 18.74
N GLN A 9 6.55 -4.90 18.84
CA GLN A 9 7.73 -4.44 18.09
C GLN A 9 7.58 -4.50 16.56
N ILE A 10 6.33 -4.55 16.06
CA ILE A 10 6.01 -4.44 14.64
C ILE A 10 6.04 -2.97 14.24
N ARG A 11 6.60 -2.67 13.05
CA ARG A 11 6.72 -1.33 12.47
C ARG A 11 5.55 -1.05 11.52
N PRO A 12 4.51 -0.31 11.95
CA PRO A 12 3.28 -0.16 11.17
C PRO A 12 3.48 0.84 10.03
N ILE A 13 2.80 0.61 8.91
CA ILE A 13 2.63 1.60 7.84
C ILE A 13 1.13 1.78 7.64
N ILE A 14 0.65 3.02 7.72
CA ILE A 14 -0.76 3.32 7.44
C ILE A 14 -0.92 3.57 5.95
N VAL A 15 -1.89 2.91 5.32
CA VAL A 15 -2.20 3.09 3.89
C VAL A 15 -3.58 3.74 3.78
N GLY A 16 -3.64 4.88 3.11
CA GLY A 16 -4.90 5.58 2.82
C GLY A 16 -5.63 4.94 1.64
N PRO A 17 -6.95 5.17 1.50
CA PRO A 17 -7.69 4.70 0.34
C PRO A 17 -7.14 5.30 -0.95
N GLY A 18 -7.24 4.54 -2.04
CA GLY A 18 -7.03 5.03 -3.41
C GLY A 18 -8.21 5.89 -3.89
N LEU A 19 -8.49 5.83 -5.20
CA LEU A 19 -9.68 6.43 -5.80
C LEU A 19 -10.76 5.37 -6.04
N ILE A 20 -12.00 5.82 -6.26
CA ILE A 20 -13.11 4.99 -6.72
C ILE A 20 -13.68 5.52 -8.04
N ASP A 21 -13.72 4.67 -9.08
CA ASP A 21 -14.49 4.92 -10.31
C ASP A 21 -15.96 4.60 -10.06
N ARG A 22 -16.63 5.56 -9.44
CA ARG A 22 -18.00 5.43 -8.97
C ARG A 22 -18.98 5.08 -10.10
N GLU A 23 -18.77 5.58 -11.31
CA GLU A 23 -19.63 5.27 -12.45
C GLU A 23 -19.65 3.75 -12.74
N LYS A 24 -18.47 3.13 -12.69
CA LYS A 24 -18.30 1.70 -12.92
C LYS A 24 -18.77 0.88 -11.71
N TRP A 25 -18.42 1.32 -10.50
CA TRP A 25 -18.79 0.64 -9.25
C TRP A 25 -20.30 0.63 -9.02
N ASP A 26 -20.95 1.79 -9.12
CA ASP A 26 -22.39 1.93 -8.84
C ASP A 26 -23.21 1.10 -9.85
N ARG A 27 -22.78 1.04 -11.12
CA ARG A 27 -23.40 0.19 -12.14
C ARG A 27 -23.26 -1.31 -11.82
N ALA A 28 -22.13 -1.71 -11.23
CA ALA A 28 -21.87 -3.09 -10.84
C ALA A 28 -22.50 -3.48 -9.49
N ARG A 29 -22.95 -2.51 -8.69
CA ARG A 29 -23.52 -2.71 -7.34
C ARG A 29 -24.83 -1.92 -7.13
N PRO A 30 -25.84 -2.06 -8.01
CA PRO A 30 -27.06 -1.26 -7.94
C PRO A 30 -27.85 -1.50 -6.64
N GLU A 31 -27.83 -2.72 -6.09
CA GLU A 31 -28.51 -3.07 -4.84
C GLU A 31 -27.89 -2.35 -3.63
N GLU A 32 -26.56 -2.30 -3.53
CA GLU A 32 -25.87 -1.53 -2.48
C GLU A 32 -26.16 -0.03 -2.58
N VAL A 33 -26.18 0.49 -3.81
CA VAL A 33 -26.49 1.90 -4.09
C VAL A 33 -27.93 2.24 -3.70
N ALA A 34 -28.90 1.36 -4.01
CA ALA A 34 -30.30 1.53 -3.63
C ALA A 34 -30.50 1.56 -2.11
N LEU A 35 -29.66 0.84 -1.36
CA LEU A 35 -29.63 0.86 0.12
C LEU A 35 -28.87 2.07 0.69
N GLY A 36 -28.29 2.92 -0.15
CA GLY A 36 -27.53 4.10 0.27
C GLY A 36 -26.09 3.79 0.72
N HIS A 37 -25.57 2.60 0.45
CA HIS A 37 -24.18 2.21 0.76
C HIS A 37 -23.19 2.79 -0.25
N LEU A 38 -23.07 4.12 -0.24
CA LEU A 38 -22.28 4.86 -1.22
C LEU A 38 -20.81 4.96 -0.85
N ARG A 39 -19.94 4.66 -1.81
CA ARG A 39 -18.51 4.95 -1.75
C ARG A 39 -18.20 6.14 -2.63
N THR A 40 -17.53 7.16 -2.08
CA THR A 40 -17.25 8.40 -2.81
C THR A 40 -15.82 8.85 -2.59
N ASN A 41 -15.20 9.45 -3.62
CA ASN A 41 -13.88 10.05 -3.50
C ASN A 41 -13.84 11.18 -2.45
N LYS A 42 -14.96 11.86 -2.19
CA LYS A 42 -15.08 12.86 -1.12
C LYS A 42 -14.92 12.21 0.26
N ASN A 43 -15.66 11.15 0.54
CA ASN A 43 -15.53 10.45 1.82
C ASN A 43 -14.17 9.76 1.93
N PHE A 44 -13.65 9.16 0.86
CA PHE A 44 -12.31 8.57 0.86
C PHE A 44 -11.23 9.61 1.19
N ALA A 45 -11.35 10.85 0.70
CA ALA A 45 -10.46 11.94 1.07
C ALA A 45 -10.56 12.29 2.57
N ILE A 46 -11.76 12.43 3.12
CA ILE A 46 -11.96 12.71 4.57
C ILE A 46 -11.26 11.65 5.43
N TYR A 47 -11.43 10.37 5.10
CA TYR A 47 -10.78 9.28 5.82
C TYR A 47 -9.25 9.28 5.62
N SER A 48 -8.79 9.56 4.40
CA SER A 48 -7.36 9.68 4.11
C SER A 48 -6.70 10.80 4.92
N ASP A 49 -7.35 11.96 5.05
CA ASP A 49 -6.82 13.09 5.81
C ASP A 49 -6.76 12.78 7.32
N ALA A 50 -7.79 12.10 7.84
CA ALA A 50 -7.78 11.61 9.21
C ALA A 50 -6.67 10.58 9.47
N LEU A 51 -6.43 9.67 8.53
CA LEU A 51 -5.34 8.69 8.61
C LEU A 51 -3.96 9.36 8.52
N ALA A 52 -3.80 10.39 7.69
CA ALA A 52 -2.57 11.17 7.62
C ALA A 52 -2.25 11.85 8.97
N LYS A 53 -3.26 12.46 9.60
CA LYS A 53 -3.14 13.05 10.94
C LYS A 53 -2.76 12.00 11.97
N LEU A 54 -3.46 10.87 12.01
CA LEU A 54 -3.16 9.76 12.92
C LEU A 54 -1.72 9.25 12.74
N ALA A 55 -1.28 9.06 11.50
CA ALA A 55 0.08 8.60 11.20
C ALA A 55 1.15 9.58 11.70
N SER A 56 0.89 10.89 11.56
CA SER A 56 1.76 11.92 12.12
C SER A 56 1.82 11.88 13.65
N GLU A 57 0.67 11.80 14.32
CA GLU A 57 0.57 11.70 15.78
C GLU A 57 1.30 10.45 16.31
N GLU A 58 1.13 9.33 15.61
CA GLU A 58 1.76 8.05 15.93
C GLU A 58 3.22 7.93 15.45
N LYS A 59 3.74 8.92 14.71
CA LYS A 59 5.09 8.89 14.12
C LYS A 59 5.36 7.62 13.29
N VAL A 60 4.38 7.22 12.49
CA VAL A 60 4.48 6.11 11.52
C VAL A 60 4.28 6.66 10.10
N PRO A 61 4.86 6.03 9.07
CA PRO A 61 4.66 6.48 7.70
C PRO A 61 3.20 6.33 7.24
N PHE A 62 2.78 7.24 6.38
CA PHE A 62 1.49 7.23 5.70
C PHE A 62 1.68 7.17 4.18
N VAL A 63 1.04 6.19 3.54
CA VAL A 63 0.99 6.05 2.08
C VAL A 63 -0.34 6.63 1.57
N ASN A 64 -0.28 7.81 0.94
CA ASN A 64 -1.46 8.52 0.44
C ASN A 64 -1.81 8.09 -1.00
N LEU A 65 -2.56 6.99 -1.14
CA LEU A 65 -2.88 6.42 -2.45
C LEU A 65 -3.83 7.29 -3.28
N ASN A 66 -4.79 7.99 -2.67
CA ASN A 66 -5.67 8.88 -3.43
C ASN A 66 -4.89 10.01 -4.12
N LYS A 67 -3.82 10.52 -3.49
CA LYS A 67 -2.94 11.53 -4.07
C LYS A 67 -2.07 10.89 -5.15
N ALA A 68 -1.42 9.77 -4.83
CA ALA A 68 -0.55 9.07 -5.77
C ALA A 68 -1.26 8.66 -7.08
N PHE A 69 -2.51 8.19 -6.99
CA PHE A 69 -3.31 7.79 -8.16
C PHE A 69 -3.64 8.99 -9.06
N ARG A 70 -3.91 10.17 -8.48
CA ARG A 70 -4.13 11.41 -9.25
C ARG A 70 -2.85 11.89 -9.94
N GLU A 71 -1.74 11.90 -9.20
CA GLU A 71 -0.46 12.44 -9.69
C GLU A 71 0.17 11.55 -10.77
N LYS A 72 0.15 10.22 -10.61
CA LYS A 72 0.81 9.31 -11.55
C LYS A 72 0.02 9.03 -12.83
N SER A 73 -1.28 9.25 -12.85
CA SER A 73 -2.12 8.85 -14.01
C SER A 73 -2.98 9.97 -14.59
N GLY A 74 -3.08 11.13 -13.96
CA GLY A 74 -3.91 12.24 -14.44
C GLY A 74 -5.32 11.75 -14.78
N ASP A 75 -5.79 12.04 -15.99
CA ASP A 75 -7.12 11.64 -16.47
C ASP A 75 -7.29 10.12 -16.68
N SER A 76 -6.19 9.37 -16.74
CA SER A 76 -6.22 7.92 -16.97
C SER A 76 -6.33 7.09 -15.68
N TRP A 77 -6.49 7.69 -14.51
CA TRP A 77 -6.48 6.99 -13.21
C TRP A 77 -7.50 5.84 -13.09
N LYS A 78 -8.58 5.84 -13.89
CA LYS A 78 -9.56 4.75 -13.91
C LYS A 78 -8.95 3.40 -14.29
N LYS A 79 -7.86 3.36 -15.07
CA LYS A 79 -7.15 2.12 -15.44
C LYS A 79 -6.42 1.47 -14.26
N LEU A 80 -6.20 2.23 -13.18
CA LEU A 80 -5.62 1.74 -11.94
C LEU A 80 -6.60 0.83 -11.18
N LEU A 81 -7.84 0.70 -11.65
CA LEU A 81 -8.92 -0.04 -11.00
C LEU A 81 -9.53 -1.08 -11.97
N THR A 82 -9.91 -2.24 -11.46
CA THR A 82 -10.53 -3.32 -12.25
C THR A 82 -12.03 -3.16 -12.36
N ASP A 83 -12.74 -3.11 -11.24
CA ASP A 83 -14.21 -2.99 -11.14
C ASP A 83 -14.66 -1.59 -10.68
N GLY A 84 -13.71 -0.66 -10.59
CA GLY A 84 -13.91 0.68 -10.10
C GLY A 84 -13.61 0.85 -8.62
N LEU A 85 -13.26 -0.21 -7.89
CA LEU A 85 -12.79 -0.15 -6.50
C LEU A 85 -11.48 -0.92 -6.28
N HIS A 86 -11.42 -2.17 -6.72
CA HIS A 86 -10.21 -3.00 -6.57
C HIS A 86 -9.13 -2.57 -7.55
N PHE A 87 -7.86 -2.67 -7.13
CA PHE A 87 -6.75 -2.21 -7.94
C PHE A 87 -6.44 -3.18 -9.08
N SER A 88 -6.07 -2.62 -10.23
CA SER A 88 -5.43 -3.34 -11.32
C SER A 88 -3.94 -3.56 -11.02
N GLY A 89 -3.23 -4.25 -11.92
CA GLY A 89 -1.77 -4.37 -11.83
C GLY A 89 -1.08 -3.00 -11.79
N GLU A 90 -1.53 -2.06 -12.63
CA GLU A 90 -1.00 -0.68 -12.63
C GLU A 90 -1.31 0.05 -11.30
N GLY A 91 -2.49 -0.16 -10.73
CA GLY A 91 -2.83 0.40 -9.41
C GLY A 91 -1.94 -0.17 -8.29
N TYR A 92 -1.64 -1.47 -8.34
CA TYR A 92 -0.71 -2.10 -7.41
C TYR A 92 0.74 -1.67 -7.61
N GLU A 93 1.17 -1.38 -8.84
CA GLU A 93 2.51 -0.82 -9.10
C GLU A 93 2.66 0.56 -8.46
N VAL A 94 1.65 1.44 -8.60
CA VAL A 94 1.64 2.74 -7.90
C VAL A 94 1.74 2.55 -6.39
N PHE A 95 0.94 1.65 -5.82
CA PHE A 95 0.98 1.38 -4.38
C PHE A 95 2.35 0.82 -3.96
N HIS A 96 2.88 -0.18 -4.67
CA HIS A 96 4.19 -0.78 -4.40
C HIS A 96 5.28 0.28 -4.31
N ASP A 97 5.37 1.18 -5.29
CA ASP A 97 6.40 2.21 -5.33
C ASP A 97 6.32 3.17 -4.13
N GLU A 98 5.11 3.64 -3.81
CA GLU A 98 4.91 4.55 -2.67
C GLU A 98 5.17 3.84 -1.33
N LEU A 99 4.83 2.56 -1.24
CA LEU A 99 5.15 1.73 -0.07
C LEU A 99 6.67 1.55 0.09
N MET A 100 7.39 1.26 -0.98
CA MET A 100 8.85 1.11 -0.93
C MET A 100 9.54 2.43 -0.57
N LYS A 101 9.04 3.59 -1.05
CA LYS A 101 9.51 4.91 -0.61
C LYS A 101 9.32 5.11 0.89
N ALA A 102 8.14 4.77 1.42
CA ALA A 102 7.85 4.86 2.84
C ALA A 102 8.76 3.96 3.68
N ILE A 103 8.96 2.70 3.27
CA ILE A 103 9.88 1.77 3.92
C ILE A 103 11.31 2.31 3.89
N LYS A 104 11.79 2.78 2.73
CA LYS A 104 13.15 3.33 2.60
C LYS A 104 13.38 4.53 3.52
N ALA A 105 12.40 5.41 3.67
CA ALA A 105 12.53 6.63 4.45
C ALA A 105 12.42 6.40 5.97
N PHE A 106 11.53 5.50 6.42
CA PHE A 106 11.23 5.32 7.84
C PHE A 106 11.84 4.06 8.45
N TYR A 107 11.97 3.00 7.65
CA TYR A 107 12.40 1.67 8.04
C TYR A 107 13.50 1.14 7.11
N PRO A 108 14.59 1.91 6.87
CA PRO A 108 15.56 1.60 5.83
C PRO A 108 16.20 0.22 5.95
N GLN A 109 16.35 -0.32 7.17
CA GLN A 109 16.91 -1.66 7.39
C GLN A 109 16.02 -2.81 6.85
N TYR A 110 14.75 -2.53 6.58
CA TYR A 110 13.80 -3.49 5.98
C TYR A 110 13.51 -3.18 4.51
N HIS A 111 14.16 -2.18 3.93
CA HIS A 111 14.11 -2.00 2.49
C HIS A 111 14.89 -3.13 1.82
N PRO A 112 14.38 -3.77 0.74
CA PRO A 112 15.02 -4.95 0.15
C PRO A 112 16.50 -4.77 -0.19
N GLN A 113 16.90 -3.57 -0.61
CA GLN A 113 18.30 -3.23 -0.95
C GLN A 113 19.26 -3.23 0.26
N ASN A 114 18.73 -3.18 1.49
CA ASN A 114 19.51 -3.14 2.72
C ASN A 114 19.34 -4.41 3.57
N MET A 115 18.48 -5.34 3.14
CA MET A 115 18.30 -6.61 3.82
C MET A 115 19.39 -7.59 3.42
N GLU A 116 19.84 -8.39 4.38
CA GLU A 116 20.70 -9.52 4.11
C GLU A 116 19.98 -10.51 3.20
N TYR A 117 20.60 -10.85 2.06
CA TYR A 117 20.19 -11.99 1.26
C TYR A 117 20.60 -13.25 2.01
N LYS A 118 19.60 -14.02 2.47
CA LYS A 118 19.83 -15.18 3.31
C LYS A 118 20.46 -16.32 2.51
N LEU A 119 21.35 -17.05 3.17
CA LEU A 119 22.11 -18.17 2.63
C LEU A 119 23.12 -17.74 1.57
N LYS A 120 24.05 -18.65 1.26
CA LYS A 120 25.03 -18.45 0.20
C LYS A 120 24.36 -18.39 -1.17
N ASP A 121 24.93 -17.58 -2.07
CA ASP A 121 24.65 -17.76 -3.50
C ASP A 121 25.07 -19.18 -3.90
N TRP A 122 24.31 -19.81 -4.80
CA TRP A 122 24.57 -21.20 -5.18
C TRP A 122 25.98 -21.42 -5.75
N ARG A 123 26.62 -20.38 -6.28
CA ARG A 123 28.01 -20.43 -6.78
C ARG A 123 29.05 -20.57 -5.66
N ASP A 124 28.69 -20.18 -4.45
CA ASP A 124 29.56 -20.20 -3.27
C ASP A 124 29.30 -21.42 -2.38
N VAL A 125 28.33 -22.28 -2.74
CA VAL A 125 27.98 -23.48 -1.99
C VAL A 125 29.00 -24.59 -2.28
N LEU A 126 29.56 -25.20 -1.24
CA LEU A 126 30.41 -26.39 -1.35
C LEU A 126 29.59 -27.59 -1.87
N ASP A 127 30.23 -28.54 -2.54
CA ASP A 127 29.56 -29.72 -3.13
C ASP A 127 28.74 -30.53 -2.10
N ASP A 128 29.22 -30.60 -0.86
CA ASP A 128 28.54 -31.27 0.25
C ASP A 128 27.48 -30.41 0.96
N GLY A 129 27.31 -29.16 0.55
CA GLY A 129 26.35 -28.20 1.12
C GLY A 129 26.69 -27.73 2.54
N SER A 130 27.86 -28.07 3.07
CA SER A 130 28.23 -27.82 4.48
C SER A 130 28.25 -26.34 4.88
N ASN A 131 28.37 -25.43 3.91
CA ASN A 131 28.46 -23.98 4.14
C ASN A 131 27.18 -23.20 3.80
N ILE A 132 26.05 -23.84 3.48
CA ILE A 132 24.80 -23.14 3.09
C ILE A 132 24.31 -22.19 4.20
N MET A 133 24.48 -22.61 5.46
CA MET A 133 23.97 -21.91 6.65
C MET A 133 25.02 -21.04 7.35
N LEU A 134 26.27 -21.04 6.87
CA LEU A 134 27.40 -20.30 7.45
C LEU A 134 27.51 -18.90 6.84
#